data_AF-A0A1V1WQR5-F1
#
_entry.id   AF-A0A1V1WQR5-F1
#
_cell.length_a   1.000
_cell.length_b   1.000
_cell.length_c   1.000
_cell.angle_alpha   90.00
_cell.angle_beta   90.00
_cell.angle_gamma   90.00
#
_symmetry.space_group_name_H-M   'P 1'
#
loop_
_entity.id
_entity.type
_entity.pdbx_description
1 polymer ?
#
loop_
_entity_poly.entity_id
_entity_poly.type
_entity_poly.pdbx_seq_one_letter_code
_entity_poly.pdbx_strand_id
1 'polypeptide(L)'
;MSAHELLELILDEFELKPTGRSKGSYLDTLNQFLINKHAMGQRVLVILDEAQNLSQEALEEVRMLSNLQTDKASLLQILLSGQPGLRRRLQHPSLSQLSQRIAVSYHLGPLGLEDTRSYISYRVKIAGGKREGLFSPGAMEKVFQCSGGVPRTINILCDAALVYGYADELTTIGEQVIEGVIQDRQETGIVVASYAEENDRLSESDDRQDGSLEKRIESLEQQVSHLSAIVDWQVRNLEGQAQDYKDTLVQRLEAMLSQERKRADKLLVQYNLLKDRPKTRKVMTKDEQKESHQVKSPDIAAARPTWPANIEDNRKAGWTEGIRRWFSRKP
;
A
#
# COMPACT_ATOMS: atom_id res chain seq x y z
N MET A 1 20.78 8.35 -8.59
CA MET A 1 20.52 9.11 -9.82
C MET A 1 21.74 9.96 -10.15
N SER A 2 22.28 9.83 -11.36
CA SER A 2 23.42 10.59 -11.87
C SER A 2 23.02 11.94 -12.48
N ALA A 3 23.99 12.81 -12.76
CA ALA A 3 23.73 14.11 -13.39
C ALA A 3 23.15 13.98 -14.81
N HIS A 4 23.58 12.96 -15.56
CA HIS A 4 23.09 12.71 -16.92
C HIS A 4 21.64 12.22 -16.89
N GLU A 5 21.33 11.25 -16.02
CA GLU A 5 19.97 10.75 -15.81
C GLU A 5 19.00 11.87 -15.40
N LEU A 6 19.43 12.80 -14.54
CA LEU A 6 18.62 13.95 -14.17
C LEU A 6 18.23 14.80 -15.38
N LEU A 7 19.17 15.09 -16.27
CA LEU A 7 18.89 15.87 -17.47
C LEU A 7 17.98 15.12 -18.44
N GLU A 8 18.17 13.82 -18.62
CA GLU A 8 17.29 12.98 -19.44
C GLU A 8 15.86 13.00 -18.92
N LEU A 9 15.69 12.76 -17.61
CA LEU A 9 14.37 12.80 -16.98
C LEU A 9 13.69 14.17 -17.13
N ILE A 10 14.43 15.26 -16.97
CA ILE A 10 13.89 16.62 -17.16
C ILE A 10 13.45 16.83 -18.61
N LEU A 11 14.26 16.42 -19.59
CA LEU A 11 13.92 16.56 -21.00
C LEU A 11 12.70 15.72 -21.37
N ASP A 12 12.65 14.47 -20.90
CA ASP A 12 11.53 13.55 -21.14
C ASP A 12 10.23 14.09 -20.54
N GLU A 13 10.25 14.62 -19.32
CA GLU A 13 9.07 15.21 -18.66
C GLU A 13 8.56 16.47 -19.39
N PHE A 14 9.45 17.21 -20.06
CA PHE A 14 9.08 18.31 -20.95
C PHE A 14 8.80 17.89 -22.40
N GLU A 15 8.82 16.58 -22.68
CA GLU A 15 8.62 15.98 -24.01
C GLU A 15 9.61 16.51 -25.08
N LEU A 16 10.83 16.86 -24.67
CA LEU A 16 11.86 17.43 -25.52
C LEU A 16 12.72 16.34 -26.14
N LYS A 17 12.94 16.44 -27.45
CA LYS A 17 13.79 15.51 -28.20
C LYS A 17 15.14 16.16 -28.52
N PRO A 18 16.22 15.82 -27.81
CA PRO A 18 17.52 16.37 -28.10
C PRO A 18 18.04 15.86 -29.44
N THR A 19 18.81 16.71 -30.14
CA THR A 19 19.37 16.41 -31.46
C THR A 19 20.57 15.47 -31.42
N GLY A 20 21.17 15.25 -30.25
CA GLY A 20 22.24 14.31 -30.00
C GLY A 20 22.21 13.76 -28.57
N ARG A 21 23.09 12.80 -28.26
CA ARG A 21 23.19 12.15 -26.94
C ARG A 21 24.26 12.75 -26.03
N SER A 22 24.74 13.95 -26.34
CA SER A 22 25.76 14.63 -25.54
C SER A 22 25.09 15.54 -24.51
N LYS A 23 25.74 15.72 -23.37
CA LYS A 23 25.31 16.69 -22.34
C LYS A 23 25.11 18.10 -22.93
N GLY A 24 25.98 18.52 -23.84
CA GLY A 24 25.83 19.81 -24.54
C GLY A 24 24.53 19.89 -25.34
N SER A 25 24.20 18.86 -26.13
CA SER A 25 22.95 18.82 -26.88
C SER A 25 21.72 18.88 -25.97
N TYR A 26 21.77 18.22 -24.81
CA TYR A 26 20.68 18.24 -23.83
C TYR A 26 20.47 19.65 -23.25
N LEU A 27 21.56 20.30 -22.84
CA LEU A 27 21.52 21.66 -22.30
C LEU A 27 21.08 22.68 -23.36
N ASP A 28 21.55 22.54 -24.60
CA ASP A 28 21.15 23.42 -25.70
C ASP A 28 19.65 23.31 -25.99
N THR A 29 19.14 22.07 -26.04
CA THR A 29 17.71 21.79 -26.26
C THR A 29 16.87 22.39 -25.13
N LEU A 30 17.27 22.16 -23.87
CA LEU A 30 16.59 22.72 -22.70
C LEU A 30 16.62 24.25 -22.73
N ASN A 31 17.77 24.86 -23.02
CA ASN A 31 17.91 26.31 -23.04
C ASN A 31 17.04 26.96 -24.12
N GLN A 32 17.00 26.40 -25.33
CA GLN A 32 16.11 26.87 -26.40
C GLN A 32 14.64 26.79 -25.98
N PHE A 33 14.24 25.68 -25.35
CA PHE A 33 12.89 25.54 -24.81
C PHE A 33 12.57 26.62 -23.77
N LEU A 34 13.45 26.83 -22.80
CA LEU A 34 13.26 27.81 -21.74
C LEU A 34 13.16 29.25 -22.28
N ILE A 35 14.01 29.62 -23.26
CA ILE A 35 13.96 30.92 -23.93
C ILE A 35 12.62 31.11 -24.65
N ASN A 36 12.15 30.08 -25.38
CA ASN A 36 10.87 30.13 -26.07
C ASN A 36 9.69 30.31 -25.10
N LYS A 37 9.71 29.58 -23.97
CA LYS A 37 8.70 29.72 -22.92
C LYS A 37 8.71 31.11 -22.29
N HIS A 38 9.90 31.64 -22.01
CA HIS A 38 10.06 33.00 -21.51
C HIS A 38 9.55 34.06 -22.51
N ALA A 39 9.84 33.90 -23.81
CA ALA A 39 9.32 34.79 -24.85
C ALA A 39 7.78 34.79 -24.94
N MET A 40 7.14 33.68 -24.56
CA MET A 40 5.69 33.56 -24.44
C MET A 40 5.15 34.07 -23.09
N GLY A 41 5.98 34.65 -22.22
CA GLY A 41 5.61 35.09 -20.89
C GLY A 41 5.31 33.94 -19.91
N GLN A 42 5.72 32.72 -20.23
CA GLN A 42 5.53 31.53 -19.40
C GLN A 42 6.74 31.31 -18.49
N ARG A 43 6.48 30.86 -17.26
CA ARG A 43 7.51 30.46 -16.30
C ARG A 43 7.62 28.95 -16.25
N VAL A 44 8.84 28.44 -16.18
CA VAL A 44 9.11 27.01 -16.07
C VAL A 44 9.55 26.68 -14.65
N LEU A 45 8.90 25.69 -14.04
CA LEU A 45 9.20 25.19 -12.70
C LEU A 45 9.55 23.70 -12.80
N VAL A 46 10.71 23.33 -12.25
CA VAL A 46 11.12 21.94 -12.04
C VAL A 46 11.01 21.62 -10.56
N ILE A 47 10.24 20.59 -10.23
CA ILE A 47 10.10 20.08 -8.87
C ILE A 47 10.89 18.78 -8.76
N LEU A 48 11.91 18.77 -7.92
CA LEU A 48 12.69 17.58 -7.61
C LEU A 48 12.26 17.07 -6.24
N ASP A 49 11.39 16.07 -6.24
CA ASP A 49 10.95 15.40 -5.02
C ASP A 49 11.95 14.33 -4.56
N GLU A 50 11.95 14.03 -3.26
CA GLU A 50 12.91 13.12 -2.61
C GLU A 50 14.38 13.43 -2.95
N ALA A 51 14.71 14.73 -3.03
CA ALA A 51 16.01 15.21 -3.49
C ALA A 51 17.20 14.75 -2.62
N GLN A 52 16.96 14.21 -1.42
CA GLN A 52 18.00 13.54 -0.63
C GLN A 52 18.56 12.28 -1.30
N ASN A 53 17.91 11.75 -2.34
CA ASN A 53 18.37 10.60 -3.12
C ASN A 53 19.26 10.99 -4.31
N LEU A 54 19.39 12.29 -4.61
CA LEU A 54 20.27 12.79 -5.67
C LEU A 54 21.73 12.55 -5.30
N SER A 55 22.58 12.15 -6.26
CA SER A 55 24.02 12.12 -6.01
C SER A 55 24.56 13.55 -5.82
N GLN A 56 25.77 13.68 -5.28
CA GLN A 56 26.42 14.99 -5.17
C GLN A 56 26.64 15.63 -6.56
N GLU A 57 27.01 14.82 -7.56
CA GLU A 57 27.15 15.26 -8.96
C GLU A 57 25.82 15.77 -9.53
N ALA A 58 24.69 15.11 -9.23
CA ALA A 58 23.38 15.57 -9.66
C ALA A 58 22.98 16.89 -9.00
N LEU A 59 23.32 17.10 -7.71
CA LEU A 59 23.11 18.38 -7.03
C LEU A 59 23.98 19.51 -7.62
N GLU A 60 25.21 19.21 -8.03
CA GLU A 60 26.03 20.15 -8.79
C GLU A 60 25.41 20.48 -10.16
N GLU A 61 24.77 19.51 -10.81
CA GLU A 61 24.03 19.78 -12.04
C GLU A 61 22.82 20.70 -11.80
N VAL A 62 22.09 20.50 -10.70
CA VAL A 62 21.02 21.42 -10.27
C VAL A 62 21.57 22.83 -10.09
N ARG A 63 22.75 22.98 -9.50
CA ARG A 63 23.43 24.28 -9.39
C ARG A 63 23.70 24.87 -10.77
N MET A 64 24.20 24.08 -11.72
CA MET A 64 24.43 24.53 -13.09
C MET A 64 23.14 24.96 -13.79
N LEU A 65 22.06 24.18 -13.67
CA LEU A 65 20.75 24.49 -14.24
C LEU A 65 20.13 25.77 -13.66
N SER A 66 20.34 26.04 -12.37
CA SER A 66 19.87 27.28 -11.75
C SER A 66 20.55 28.55 -12.30
N ASN A 67 21.65 28.43 -13.06
CA ASN A 67 22.27 29.55 -13.77
C ASN A 67 21.55 29.93 -15.07
N LEU A 68 20.58 29.15 -15.53
CA LEU A 68 19.88 29.44 -16.77
C LEU A 68 19.02 30.69 -16.56
N GLN A 69 19.57 31.84 -16.96
CA GLN A 69 18.97 33.15 -16.84
C GLN A 69 19.27 33.98 -18.08
N THR A 70 18.39 34.94 -18.36
CA THR A 70 18.67 36.07 -19.26
C THR A 70 19.19 37.24 -18.44
N ASP A 71 19.65 38.30 -19.10
CA ASP A 71 20.08 39.55 -18.42
C ASP A 71 19.00 40.16 -17.52
N LYS A 72 17.73 39.77 -17.69
CA LYS A 72 16.58 40.37 -17.03
C LYS A 72 15.80 39.43 -16.12
N ALA A 73 15.91 38.11 -16.29
CA ALA A 73 15.11 37.14 -15.54
C ALA A 73 15.70 35.73 -15.54
N SER A 74 15.50 34.99 -14.44
CA SER A 74 15.73 33.56 -14.39
C SER A 74 14.77 32.82 -15.34
N LEU A 75 15.31 31.91 -16.13
CA LEU A 75 14.54 31.11 -17.09
C LEU A 75 13.96 29.84 -16.47
N LEU A 76 14.56 29.37 -15.37
CA LEU A 76 14.18 28.13 -14.70
C LEU A 76 14.06 28.33 -13.18
N GLN A 77 12.88 28.03 -12.65
CA GLN A 77 12.66 27.92 -11.21
C GLN A 77 12.81 26.46 -10.78
N ILE A 78 13.50 26.22 -9.67
CA ILE A 78 13.72 24.87 -9.14
C ILE A 78 13.18 24.81 -7.70
N LEU A 79 12.33 23.83 -7.42
CA LEU A 79 11.85 23.49 -6.08
C LEU A 79 12.47 22.15 -5.68
N LEU A 80 13.26 22.14 -4.61
CA LEU A 80 13.77 20.92 -4.00
C LEU A 80 12.88 20.52 -2.83
N SER A 81 12.33 19.31 -2.88
CA SER A 81 11.56 18.68 -1.81
C SER A 81 12.27 17.41 -1.36
N GLY A 82 12.18 17.09 -0.08
CA GLY A 82 12.80 15.89 0.45
C GLY A 82 12.81 15.83 1.97
N GLN A 83 13.38 14.74 2.49
CA GLN A 83 13.48 14.48 3.92
C GLN A 83 14.47 15.43 4.62
N PRO A 84 14.42 15.57 5.97
CA PRO A 84 15.33 16.44 6.73
C PRO A 84 16.83 16.21 6.45
N GLY A 85 17.20 14.99 6.04
CA GLY A 85 18.57 14.67 5.62
C GLY A 85 19.09 15.53 4.45
N LEU A 86 18.20 16.02 3.57
CA LEU A 86 18.55 16.92 2.48
C LEU A 86 19.18 18.22 3.00
N ARG A 87 18.63 18.80 4.08
CA ARG A 87 19.16 20.03 4.69
C ARG A 87 20.60 19.86 5.14
N ARG A 88 20.92 18.73 5.80
CA ARG A 88 22.29 18.41 6.22
C ARG A 88 23.23 18.27 5.03
N ARG A 89 22.78 17.62 3.96
CA ARG A 89 23.57 17.48 2.72
C ARG A 89 23.87 18.82 2.07
N LEU A 90 22.88 19.70 1.97
CA LEU A 90 23.05 21.05 1.39
C LEU A 90 24.01 21.92 2.22
N GLN A 91 24.08 21.72 3.53
CA GLN A 91 25.03 22.42 4.40
C GLN A 91 26.48 21.91 4.25
N HIS A 92 26.72 20.81 3.54
CA HIS A 92 28.05 20.29 3.34
C HIS A 92 28.92 21.29 2.54
N PRO A 93 30.20 21.51 2.91
CA PRO A 93 31.06 22.53 2.27
C PRO A 93 31.16 22.39 0.75
N SER A 94 31.14 21.15 0.24
CA SER A 94 31.21 20.88 -1.20
C SER A 94 29.98 21.33 -1.98
N LEU A 95 28.84 21.57 -1.32
CA LEU A 95 27.59 22.05 -1.93
C LEU A 95 27.26 23.51 -1.54
N SER A 96 28.22 24.20 -0.90
CA SER A 96 28.06 25.58 -0.45
C SER A 96 27.58 26.53 -1.56
N GLN A 97 28.06 26.34 -2.79
CA GLN A 97 27.66 27.14 -3.95
C GLN A 97 26.21 26.93 -4.38
N LEU A 98 25.67 25.71 -4.22
CA LEU A 98 24.25 25.45 -4.46
C LEU A 98 23.40 26.10 -3.36
N SER A 99 23.82 25.94 -2.10
CA SER A 99 23.09 26.48 -0.94
C SER A 99 22.97 27.99 -0.95
N GLN A 100 23.97 28.71 -1.45
CA GLN A 100 23.90 30.17 -1.64
C GLN A 100 22.84 30.61 -2.65
N ARG A 101 22.34 29.71 -3.50
CA ARG A 101 21.31 30.00 -4.51
C ARG A 101 19.91 29.66 -4.04
N ILE A 102 19.79 29.01 -2.89
CA ILE A 102 18.49 28.68 -2.30
C ILE A 102 17.93 29.97 -1.69
N ALA A 103 17.06 30.64 -2.44
CA ALA A 103 16.46 31.90 -2.00
C ALA A 103 15.46 31.71 -0.84
N VAL A 104 14.76 30.58 -0.82
CA VAL A 104 13.75 30.25 0.19
C VAL A 104 13.97 28.82 0.66
N SER A 105 14.01 28.64 1.97
CA SER A 105 14.05 27.33 2.62
C SER A 105 12.95 27.29 3.68
N TYR A 106 12.16 26.22 3.68
CA TYR A 106 11.09 26.01 4.66
C TYR A 106 11.13 24.58 5.14
N HIS A 107 10.95 24.40 6.46
CA HIS A 107 10.81 23.09 7.07
C HIS A 107 9.35 22.88 7.44
N LEU A 108 8.71 21.90 6.80
CA LEU A 108 7.31 21.55 7.06
C LEU A 108 7.24 20.64 8.29
N GLY A 109 6.75 21.19 9.40
CA GLY A 109 6.47 20.43 10.62
C GLY A 109 5.13 19.70 10.58
N PRO A 110 4.84 18.86 11.60
CA PRO A 110 3.53 18.25 11.78
C PRO A 110 2.43 19.31 11.98
N LEU A 111 1.17 18.91 11.73
CA LEU A 111 0.01 19.76 11.96
C LEU A 111 -0.23 19.97 13.45
N GLY A 112 -0.70 21.15 13.85
CA GLY A 112 -1.24 21.36 15.20
C GLY A 112 -2.57 20.62 15.40
N LEU A 113 -3.09 20.62 16.63
CA LEU A 113 -4.39 19.99 16.95
C LEU A 113 -5.53 20.60 16.10
N GLU A 114 -5.59 21.92 15.99
CA GLU A 114 -6.68 22.59 15.25
C GLU A 114 -6.56 22.40 13.73
N ASP A 115 -5.33 22.40 13.22
CA ASP A 115 -5.05 22.06 11.82
C ASP A 115 -5.38 20.59 11.53
N THR A 116 -5.15 19.68 12.48
CA THR A 116 -5.51 18.27 12.38
C THR A 116 -7.02 18.10 12.30
N ARG A 117 -7.80 18.79 13.16
CA ARG A 117 -9.27 18.81 13.09
C ARG A 117 -9.77 19.35 11.75
N SER A 118 -9.17 20.45 11.30
CA SER A 118 -9.48 21.07 10.01
C SER A 118 -9.15 20.15 8.84
N TYR A 119 -8.01 19.46 8.91
CA TYR A 119 -7.55 18.50 7.93
C TYR A 119 -8.49 17.30 7.81
N ILE A 120 -8.87 16.67 8.94
CA ILE A 120 -9.84 15.56 8.96
C ILE A 120 -11.17 16.01 8.36
N SER A 121 -11.69 17.15 8.81
CA SER A 121 -12.96 17.71 8.32
C SER A 121 -12.92 18.01 6.81
N TYR A 122 -11.80 18.54 6.31
CA TYR A 122 -11.59 18.80 4.90
C TYR A 122 -11.55 17.51 4.09
N ARG A 123 -10.83 16.47 4.55
CA ARG A 123 -10.73 15.16 3.89
C ARG A 123 -12.10 14.48 3.78
N VAL A 124 -12.89 14.50 4.84
CA VAL A 124 -14.28 13.97 4.84
C VAL A 124 -15.15 14.70 3.81
N LYS A 125 -15.03 16.04 3.76
CA LYS A 125 -15.76 16.86 2.79
C LYS A 125 -15.40 16.49 1.34
N ILE A 126 -14.11 16.32 1.03
CA ILE A 126 -13.64 15.94 -0.32
C ILE A 126 -14.15 14.55 -0.71
N ALA A 127 -14.27 13.63 0.25
CA ALA A 127 -14.84 12.30 0.03
C ALA A 127 -16.37 12.29 -0.18
N GLY A 128 -17.05 13.44 -0.12
CA GLY A 128 -18.50 13.55 -0.23
C GLY A 128 -19.26 13.20 1.05
N GLY A 129 -18.56 13.00 2.17
CA GLY A 129 -19.17 12.85 3.48
C GLY A 129 -19.77 14.16 3.98
N LYS A 130 -20.77 14.07 4.86
CA LYS A 130 -21.26 15.25 5.58
C LYS A 130 -20.13 15.75 6.50
N ARG A 131 -19.82 17.04 6.39
CA ARG A 131 -18.73 17.70 7.14
C ARG A 131 -18.88 17.58 8.66
N GLU A 132 -20.11 17.49 9.14
CA GLU A 132 -20.46 17.61 10.55
C GLU A 132 -20.80 16.24 11.15
N GLY A 133 -20.13 15.89 12.25
CA GLY A 133 -20.53 14.77 13.11
C GLY A 133 -19.99 13.39 12.74
N LEU A 134 -19.22 13.23 11.65
CA LEU A 134 -18.63 11.92 11.34
C LEU A 134 -17.55 11.52 12.35
N PHE A 135 -16.75 12.47 12.82
CA PHE A 135 -15.78 12.28 13.89
C PHE A 135 -16.14 13.21 15.05
N SER A 136 -16.20 12.66 16.26
CA SER A 136 -16.36 13.46 17.47
C SER A 136 -15.11 14.28 17.79
N PRO A 137 -15.21 15.42 18.52
CA PRO A 137 -14.05 16.19 18.94
C PRO A 137 -13.02 15.37 19.74
N GLY A 138 -13.49 14.46 20.61
CA GLY A 138 -12.63 13.56 21.37
C GLY A 138 -11.89 12.53 20.49
N ALA A 139 -12.57 11.99 19.47
CA ALA A 139 -11.91 11.13 18.48
C ALA A 139 -10.80 11.87 17.73
N MET A 140 -11.04 13.11 17.29
CA MET A 140 -10.03 13.92 16.59
C MET A 140 -8.84 14.26 17.49
N GLU A 141 -9.08 14.52 18.77
CA GLU A 141 -8.02 14.76 19.76
C GLU A 141 -7.17 13.50 19.99
N LYS A 142 -7.80 12.33 20.11
CA LYS A 142 -7.08 11.06 20.23
C LYS A 142 -6.26 10.72 18.99
N VAL A 143 -6.82 10.98 17.80
CA VAL A 143 -6.10 10.85 16.52
C VAL A 143 -4.88 11.78 16.52
N PHE A 144 -5.00 13.03 16.96
CA PHE A 144 -3.87 13.95 17.06
C PHE A 144 -2.80 13.44 18.03
N GLN A 145 -3.19 13.03 19.24
CA GLN A 145 -2.27 12.51 20.26
C GLN A 145 -1.47 11.30 19.75
N CYS A 146 -2.14 10.36 19.06
CA CYS A 146 -1.48 9.17 18.52
C CYS A 146 -0.65 9.48 17.27
N SER A 147 -1.12 10.38 16.40
CA SER A 147 -0.43 10.69 15.14
C SER A 147 0.71 11.70 15.24
N GLY A 148 0.77 12.46 16.34
CA GLY A 148 1.66 13.61 16.46
C GLY A 148 1.40 14.69 15.41
N GLY A 149 0.20 14.75 14.82
CA GLY A 149 -0.15 15.69 13.76
C GLY A 149 0.37 15.33 12.37
N VAL A 150 0.90 14.12 12.17
CA VAL A 150 1.42 13.71 10.84
C VAL A 150 0.29 13.26 9.91
N PRO A 151 0.08 13.92 8.75
CA PRO A 151 -1.05 13.64 7.87
C PRO A 151 -1.17 12.19 7.42
N ARG A 152 -0.05 11.51 7.16
CA ARG A 152 -0.04 10.09 6.76
C ARG A 152 -0.61 9.21 7.87
N THR A 153 -0.16 9.41 9.10
CA THR A 153 -0.64 8.69 10.29
C THR A 153 -2.10 8.98 10.57
N ILE A 154 -2.51 10.26 10.47
CA ILE A 154 -3.90 10.68 10.63
C ILE A 154 -4.80 9.91 9.65
N ASN A 155 -4.45 9.87 8.36
CA ASN A 155 -5.23 9.14 7.36
C ASN A 155 -5.34 7.66 7.70
N ILE A 156 -4.22 7.04 8.05
CA ILE A 156 -4.12 5.63 8.39
C ILE A 156 -5.03 5.26 9.58
N LEU A 157 -5.07 6.11 10.62
CA LEU A 157 -5.95 5.93 11.78
C LEU A 157 -7.43 6.16 11.41
N CYS A 158 -7.72 7.26 10.72
CA CYS A 158 -9.09 7.60 10.32
C CYS A 158 -9.69 6.56 9.36
N ASP A 159 -8.91 6.06 8.39
CA ASP A 159 -9.37 5.05 7.43
C ASP A 159 -9.73 3.75 8.17
N ALA A 160 -8.90 3.30 9.10
CA ALA A 160 -9.20 2.13 9.94
C ALA A 160 -10.42 2.36 10.83
N ALA A 161 -10.54 3.55 11.44
CA ALA A 161 -11.69 3.90 12.27
C ALA A 161 -13.01 3.93 11.48
N LEU A 162 -12.98 4.36 10.22
CA LEU A 162 -14.15 4.32 9.35
C LEU A 162 -14.54 2.88 8.99
N VAL A 163 -13.58 1.97 8.83
CA VAL A 163 -13.86 0.54 8.62
C VAL A 163 -14.51 -0.09 9.86
N TYR A 164 -13.98 0.20 11.05
CA TYR A 164 -14.55 -0.25 12.32
C TYR A 164 -15.96 0.29 12.52
N GLY A 165 -16.12 1.62 12.36
CA GLY A 165 -17.43 2.26 12.49
C GLY A 165 -18.45 1.74 11.47
N TYR A 166 -18.02 1.37 10.27
CA TYR A 166 -18.91 0.73 9.30
C TYR A 166 -19.32 -0.68 9.73
N ALA A 167 -18.39 -1.48 10.26
CA ALA A 167 -18.68 -2.83 10.75
C ALA A 167 -19.67 -2.83 11.93
N ASP A 168 -19.57 -1.82 12.79
CA ASP A 168 -20.43 -1.62 13.96
C ASP A 168 -21.67 -0.76 13.68
N GLU A 169 -21.95 -0.45 12.40
CA GLU A 169 -23.08 0.38 11.94
C GLU A 169 -23.18 1.76 12.61
N LEU A 170 -22.04 2.34 12.98
CA LEU A 170 -21.95 3.64 13.63
C LEU A 170 -22.12 4.79 12.65
N THR A 171 -22.85 5.82 13.09
CA THR A 171 -23.02 7.08 12.33
C THR A 171 -21.98 8.15 12.71
N THR A 172 -21.29 7.95 13.84
CA THR A 172 -20.27 8.86 14.39
C THR A 172 -19.12 8.05 14.97
N ILE A 173 -17.90 8.40 14.60
CA ILE A 173 -16.66 7.85 15.16
C ILE A 173 -16.34 8.58 16.47
N GLY A 174 -16.57 7.85 17.57
CA GLY A 174 -16.23 8.25 18.93
C GLY A 174 -14.78 7.96 19.30
N GLU A 175 -14.37 8.40 20.49
CA GLU A 175 -13.03 8.11 21.02
C GLU A 175 -12.78 6.61 21.17
N GLN A 176 -13.78 5.83 21.62
CA GLN A 176 -13.61 4.39 21.84
C GLN A 176 -13.23 3.62 20.57
N VAL A 177 -13.77 4.03 19.42
CA VAL A 177 -13.44 3.40 18.12
C VAL A 177 -11.99 3.67 17.77
N ILE A 178 -11.49 4.88 18.03
CA ILE A 178 -10.08 5.23 17.80
C ILE A 178 -9.17 4.43 18.74
N GLU A 179 -9.55 4.28 20.01
CA GLU A 179 -8.80 3.46 20.97
C GLU A 179 -8.72 1.99 20.54
N GLY A 180 -9.84 1.41 20.08
CA GLY A 180 -9.85 0.05 19.55
C GLY A 180 -8.92 -0.11 18.34
N VAL A 181 -8.93 0.84 17.41
CA VAL A 181 -8.02 0.86 16.25
C VAL A 181 -6.56 0.98 16.66
N ILE A 182 -6.25 1.79 17.68
CA ILE A 182 -4.89 1.96 18.18
C ILE A 182 -4.42 0.64 18.81
N GLN A 183 -5.25 0.00 19.62
CA GLN A 183 -4.94 -1.27 20.28
C GLN A 183 -4.68 -2.38 19.26
N ASP A 184 -5.59 -2.58 18.30
CA ASP A 184 -5.45 -3.61 17.25
C ASP A 184 -4.18 -3.40 16.40
N ARG A 185 -3.81 -2.15 16.14
CA ARG A 185 -2.56 -1.80 15.42
C ARG A 185 -1.29 -2.10 16.22
N GLN A 186 -1.33 -1.94 17.54
CA GLN A 186 -0.21 -2.31 18.41
C GLN A 186 -0.05 -3.83 18.46
N GLU A 187 -1.15 -4.57 18.48
CA GLU A 187 -1.16 -6.04 18.48
C GLU A 187 -0.71 -6.64 17.13
N THR A 188 -1.03 -5.98 16.01
CA THR A 188 -0.60 -6.40 14.66
C THR A 188 0.81 -5.95 14.26
N GLY A 189 1.52 -5.23 15.14
CA GLY A 189 2.97 -4.94 14.98
C GLY A 189 3.33 -3.83 13.99
N ILE A 190 2.37 -3.08 13.44
CA ILE A 190 2.64 -1.89 12.61
C ILE A 190 2.38 -0.65 13.47
N VAL A 191 3.30 -0.37 14.38
CA VAL A 191 3.29 0.88 15.15
C VAL A 191 3.66 2.01 14.18
N VAL A 192 2.79 3.01 14.07
CA VAL A 192 3.20 4.28 13.47
C VAL A 192 4.09 4.95 14.49
N ALA A 193 5.41 4.85 14.31
CA ALA A 193 6.38 5.43 15.22
C ALA A 193 5.98 6.88 15.51
N SER A 194 5.76 7.15 16.80
CA SER A 194 5.47 8.48 17.30
C SER A 194 6.60 9.42 16.89
N TYR A 195 6.31 10.35 15.98
CA TYR A 195 7.25 11.39 15.55
C TYR A 195 7.75 12.27 16.71
N ALA A 196 7.11 12.20 17.88
CA ALA A 196 7.52 12.94 19.07
C ALA A 196 8.83 12.42 19.69
N GLU A 197 9.13 11.12 19.58
CA GLU A 197 10.32 10.53 20.20
C GLU A 197 11.60 10.72 19.36
N GLU A 198 11.45 10.95 18.05
CA GLU A 198 12.59 11.02 17.13
C GLU A 198 13.20 12.44 17.05
N ASN A 199 12.42 13.49 17.32
CA ASN A 199 12.90 14.87 17.28
C ASN A 199 13.68 15.28 18.54
N ASP A 200 13.34 14.76 19.72
CA ASP A 200 14.04 15.09 20.98
C ASP A 200 15.46 14.51 21.02
N ARG A 201 15.68 13.39 20.30
CA ARG A 201 16.99 12.74 20.16
C ARG A 201 17.97 13.51 19.25
N LEU A 202 17.47 14.43 18.42
CA LEU A 202 18.27 15.13 17.41
C LEU A 202 18.77 16.51 17.88
N SER A 203 18.29 17.02 19.02
CA SER A 203 18.68 18.32 19.60
C SER A 203 19.82 18.26 20.62
N GLU A 204 20.17 17.08 21.16
CA GLU A 204 21.14 16.95 22.27
C GLU A 204 22.51 16.36 21.90
N SER A 205 22.86 16.22 20.62
CA SER A 205 24.16 15.63 20.24
C SER A 205 25.12 16.63 19.61
N ASP A 206 25.59 17.58 20.43
CA ASP A 206 26.91 18.18 20.25
C ASP A 206 27.61 18.25 21.62
N ASP A 207 28.87 17.83 21.65
CA ASP A 207 29.81 17.75 22.78
C ASP A 207 29.64 16.63 23.84
N ARG A 208 30.31 15.49 23.59
CA ARG A 208 31.46 14.98 24.40
C ARG A 208 31.79 13.53 24.01
N GLN A 209 32.93 13.35 23.35
CA GLN A 209 33.56 12.05 23.09
C GLN A 209 34.13 11.47 24.39
N ASP A 210 33.37 10.58 25.03
CA ASP A 210 33.88 9.30 25.58
C ASP A 210 32.71 8.37 25.92
N GLY A 211 31.59 8.90 26.41
CA GLY A 211 30.38 8.10 26.76
C GLY A 211 29.42 7.78 25.60
N SER A 212 29.81 8.04 24.35
CA SER A 212 28.96 7.86 23.15
C SER A 212 28.94 6.42 22.64
N LEU A 213 30.02 5.67 22.90
CA LEU A 213 30.15 4.28 22.46
C LEU A 213 29.41 3.33 23.39
N GLU A 214 29.48 3.49 24.72
CA GLU A 214 28.68 2.65 25.62
C GLU A 214 27.18 2.86 25.41
N LYS A 215 26.72 4.11 25.24
CA LYS A 215 25.32 4.41 24.94
C LYS A 215 24.86 3.86 23.58
N ARG A 216 25.74 3.82 22.57
CA ARG A 216 25.43 3.17 21.27
C ARG A 216 25.39 1.66 21.38
N ILE A 217 26.27 1.06 22.19
CA ILE A 217 26.25 -0.38 22.45
C ILE A 217 24.97 -0.75 23.21
N GLU A 218 24.60 -0.01 24.25
CA GLU A 218 23.38 -0.23 25.02
C GLU A 218 22.12 -0.05 24.15
N SER A 219 22.09 0.98 23.29
CA SER A 219 21.00 1.16 22.32
C SER A 219 20.94 0.03 21.29
N LEU A 220 22.08 -0.50 20.84
CA LEU A 220 22.13 -1.63 19.91
C LEU A 220 21.69 -2.93 20.59
N GLU A 221 22.08 -3.16 21.85
CA GLU A 221 21.65 -4.31 22.64
C GLU A 221 20.14 -4.28 22.87
N GLN A 222 19.56 -3.11 23.18
CA GLN A 222 18.11 -2.93 23.30
C GLN A 222 17.40 -3.18 21.96
N GLN A 223 17.94 -2.69 20.84
CA GLN A 223 17.39 -2.93 19.51
C GLN A 223 17.46 -4.42 19.11
N VAL A 224 18.57 -5.09 19.39
CA VAL A 224 18.74 -6.53 19.11
C VAL A 224 17.80 -7.36 19.98
N SER A 225 17.65 -7.02 21.26
CA SER A 225 16.71 -7.69 22.16
C SER A 225 15.26 -7.54 21.68
N HIS A 226 14.88 -6.34 21.23
CA HIS A 226 13.56 -6.07 20.67
C HIS A 226 13.31 -6.85 19.37
N LEU A 227 14.28 -6.88 18.46
CA LEU A 227 14.18 -7.66 17.22
C LEU A 227 14.11 -9.17 17.51
N SER A 228 14.85 -9.67 18.50
CA SER A 228 14.77 -11.07 18.93
C SER A 228 13.39 -11.42 19.44
N ALA A 229 12.77 -10.55 20.24
CA ALA A 229 11.42 -10.78 20.75
C ALA A 229 10.37 -10.81 19.62
N ILE A 230 10.52 -9.97 18.60
CA ILE A 230 9.66 -9.98 17.40
C ILE A 230 9.83 -11.28 16.62
N VAL A 231 11.07 -11.71 16.40
CA VAL A 231 11.37 -12.96 15.67
C VAL A 231 10.82 -14.17 16.44
N ASP A 232 11.02 -14.22 17.75
CA ASP A 232 10.48 -15.30 18.60
C ASP A 232 8.95 -15.33 18.58
N TRP A 233 8.31 -14.16 18.55
CA TRP A 233 6.86 -14.07 18.40
C TRP A 233 6.39 -14.56 17.02
N GLN A 234 7.08 -14.16 15.94
CA GLN A 234 6.75 -14.60 14.59
C GLN A 234 6.92 -16.12 14.43
N VAL A 235 7.98 -16.70 15.01
CA VAL A 235 8.20 -18.15 15.01
C VAL A 235 7.06 -18.86 15.72
N ARG A 236 6.69 -18.43 16.93
CA ARG A 236 5.56 -19.03 17.68
C ARG A 236 4.22 -18.88 16.95
N ASN A 237 3.99 -17.76 16.28
CA ASN A 237 2.77 -17.54 15.51
C ASN A 237 2.71 -18.47 14.28
N LEU A 238 3.83 -18.63 13.57
CA LEU A 238 3.93 -19.56 12.44
C LEU A 238 3.76 -21.02 12.89
N GLU A 239 4.34 -21.40 14.04
CA GLU A 239 4.13 -22.72 14.63
C GLU A 239 2.67 -22.95 15.02
N GLY A 240 2.00 -21.96 15.62
CA GLY A 240 0.57 -21.99 15.93
C GLY A 240 -0.30 -22.16 14.68
N GLN A 241 -0.05 -21.38 13.62
CA GLN A 241 -0.78 -21.48 12.35
C GLN A 241 -0.55 -22.83 11.66
N ALA A 242 0.67 -23.36 11.70
CA ALA A 242 0.99 -24.67 11.14
C ALA A 242 0.26 -25.80 11.89
N GLN A 243 0.16 -25.70 13.22
CA GLN A 243 -0.53 -26.65 14.06
C GLN A 243 -2.06 -26.61 13.85
N ASP A 244 -2.66 -25.41 13.80
CA ASP A 244 -4.09 -25.23 13.50
C ASP A 244 -4.45 -25.76 12.10
N TYR A 245 -3.59 -25.51 11.10
CA TYR A 245 -3.79 -26.03 9.75
C TYR A 245 -3.72 -27.56 9.73
N LYS A 246 -2.77 -28.16 10.46
CA LYS A 246 -2.64 -29.60 10.60
C LYS A 246 -3.88 -30.21 11.26
N ASP A 247 -4.38 -29.62 12.34
CA ASP A 247 -5.55 -30.14 13.08
C ASP A 247 -6.83 -30.00 12.23
N THR A 248 -6.98 -28.91 11.49
CA THR A 248 -8.07 -28.72 10.52
C THR A 248 -8.02 -29.78 9.40
N LEU A 249 -6.82 -30.07 8.89
CA LEU A 249 -6.63 -31.08 7.84
C LEU A 249 -6.97 -32.49 8.35
N VAL A 250 -6.54 -32.83 9.57
CA VAL A 250 -6.84 -34.10 10.23
C VAL A 250 -8.35 -34.27 10.40
N GLN A 251 -9.05 -33.26 10.96
CA GLN A 251 -10.51 -33.31 11.11
C GLN A 251 -11.23 -33.51 9.78
N ARG A 252 -10.76 -32.85 8.70
CA ARG A 252 -11.35 -33.00 7.37
C ARG A 252 -11.12 -34.38 6.77
N LEU A 253 -9.94 -34.96 6.97
CA LEU A 253 -9.60 -36.31 6.54
C LEU A 253 -10.42 -37.37 7.30
N GLU A 254 -10.60 -37.19 8.61
CA GLU A 254 -11.47 -38.06 9.43
C GLU A 254 -12.93 -38.00 8.98
N ALA A 255 -13.44 -36.81 8.69
CA ALA A 255 -14.79 -36.63 8.16
C ALA A 255 -14.98 -37.34 6.79
N MET A 256 -14.00 -37.21 5.89
CA MET A 256 -14.02 -37.90 4.58
C MET A 256 -13.94 -39.42 4.74
N LEU A 257 -13.06 -39.94 5.61
CA LEU A 257 -12.97 -41.37 5.88
C LEU A 257 -14.26 -41.92 6.48
N SER A 258 -14.90 -41.19 7.38
CA SER A 258 -16.21 -41.55 7.95
C SER A 258 -17.31 -41.59 6.88
N GLN A 259 -17.29 -40.64 5.94
CA GLN A 259 -18.22 -40.59 4.83
C GLN A 259 -18.03 -41.78 3.87
N GLU A 260 -16.78 -42.11 3.53
CA GLU A 260 -16.46 -43.26 2.68
C GLU A 260 -16.83 -44.59 3.33
N ARG A 261 -16.58 -44.77 4.63
CA ARG A 261 -17.04 -45.95 5.37
C ARG A 261 -18.56 -46.09 5.32
N LYS A 262 -19.31 -45.01 5.58
CA LYS A 262 -20.78 -45.01 5.47
C LYS A 262 -21.27 -45.34 4.06
N ARG A 263 -20.56 -44.91 3.02
CA ARG A 263 -20.88 -45.26 1.62
C ARG A 263 -20.63 -46.75 1.36
N ALA A 264 -19.50 -47.29 1.80
CA ALA A 264 -19.17 -48.69 1.66
C ALA A 264 -20.19 -49.60 2.37
N ASP A 265 -20.60 -49.26 3.60
CA ASP A 265 -21.63 -50.00 4.33
C ASP A 265 -22.97 -50.01 3.61
N LYS A 266 -23.39 -48.87 3.05
CA LYS A 266 -24.62 -48.78 2.24
C LYS A 266 -24.53 -49.64 0.98
N LEU A 267 -23.38 -49.63 0.29
CA LEU A 267 -23.13 -50.47 -0.89
C LEU A 267 -23.16 -51.96 -0.55
N LEU A 268 -22.60 -52.36 0.59
CA LEU A 268 -22.66 -53.74 1.08
C LEU A 268 -24.10 -54.18 1.37
N VAL A 269 -24.91 -53.32 2.00
CA VAL A 269 -26.34 -53.60 2.23
C VAL A 269 -27.08 -53.75 0.90
N GLN A 270 -26.85 -52.86 -0.07
CA GLN A 270 -27.45 -52.96 -1.40
C GLN A 270 -27.03 -54.23 -2.14
N TYR A 271 -25.75 -54.59 -2.06
CA TYR A 271 -25.23 -55.83 -2.65
C TYR A 271 -25.92 -57.07 -2.05
N ASN A 272 -26.05 -57.13 -0.73
CA ASN A 272 -26.72 -58.26 -0.06
C ASN A 272 -28.22 -58.33 -0.43
N LEU A 273 -28.91 -57.18 -0.50
CA LEU A 273 -30.31 -57.12 -0.95
C LEU A 273 -30.50 -57.58 -2.41
N LEU A 274 -29.53 -57.30 -3.29
CA LEU A 274 -29.55 -57.76 -4.68
C LEU A 274 -29.20 -59.25 -4.81
N LYS A 275 -28.33 -59.75 -3.93
CA LYS A 275 -27.92 -61.18 -3.88
C LYS A 275 -29.06 -62.09 -3.40
N ASP A 276 -29.88 -61.61 -2.47
CA ASP A 276 -31.00 -62.38 -1.90
C ASP A 276 -32.30 -62.28 -2.73
N ARG A 277 -32.30 -61.60 -3.88
CA ARG A 277 -33.44 -61.67 -4.80
C ARG A 277 -33.49 -63.04 -5.48
N PRO A 278 -34.57 -63.83 -5.29
CA PRO A 278 -34.72 -65.09 -6.00
C PRO A 278 -34.83 -64.83 -7.51
N LYS A 279 -34.03 -65.55 -8.30
CA LYS A 279 -34.05 -65.50 -9.77
C LYS A 279 -35.38 -66.07 -10.29
N THR A 280 -36.43 -65.25 -10.37
CA THR A 280 -37.63 -65.55 -11.16
C THR A 280 -37.33 -65.29 -12.63
N ARG A 281 -36.74 -66.31 -13.26
CA ARG A 281 -36.64 -66.42 -14.71
C ARG A 281 -38.01 -66.81 -15.24
N LYS A 282 -38.85 -65.84 -15.62
CA LYS A 282 -40.01 -66.10 -16.48
C LYS A 282 -39.61 -65.91 -17.94
N VAL A 283 -39.52 -67.04 -18.63
CA VAL A 283 -39.59 -67.15 -20.09
C VAL A 283 -41.01 -66.82 -20.53
N MET A 284 -41.17 -65.94 -21.53
CA MET A 284 -42.33 -65.78 -22.45
C MET A 284 -42.12 -64.45 -23.21
N THR A 285 -42.50 -64.21 -24.46
CA THR A 285 -42.67 -64.98 -25.72
C THR A 285 -42.63 -63.91 -26.82
N LYS A 286 -42.45 -64.30 -28.09
CA LYS A 286 -42.07 -63.45 -29.24
C LYS A 286 -43.03 -62.33 -29.70
N ASP A 287 -44.09 -61.97 -28.96
CA ASP A 287 -45.14 -61.06 -29.46
C ASP A 287 -45.13 -59.62 -28.91
N GLU A 288 -44.16 -59.23 -28.08
CA GLU A 288 -43.99 -57.82 -27.64
C GLU A 288 -42.85 -57.09 -28.39
N GLN A 289 -42.38 -57.64 -29.52
CA GLN A 289 -41.29 -57.09 -30.33
C GLN A 289 -41.69 -56.00 -31.35
N LYS A 290 -42.90 -55.45 -31.30
CA LYS A 290 -43.35 -54.41 -32.24
C LYS A 290 -44.25 -53.37 -31.60
N GLU A 291 -43.78 -52.58 -30.62
CA GLU A 291 -44.40 -51.27 -30.35
C GLU A 291 -43.57 -50.28 -29.49
N SER A 292 -42.25 -50.42 -29.43
CA SER A 292 -41.38 -49.39 -28.83
C SER A 292 -40.11 -49.18 -29.65
N HIS A 293 -40.30 -48.77 -30.91
CA HIS A 293 -39.27 -48.17 -31.74
C HIS A 293 -39.65 -46.72 -32.03
N GLN A 294 -39.51 -45.87 -31.02
CA GLN A 294 -39.26 -44.44 -31.18
C GLN A 294 -38.98 -43.84 -29.79
N VAL A 295 -37.70 -43.61 -29.49
CA VAL A 295 -37.12 -42.38 -28.94
C VAL A 295 -35.65 -42.67 -28.62
N LYS A 296 -34.79 -41.78 -29.11
CA LYS A 296 -33.34 -41.90 -29.25
C LYS A 296 -32.59 -41.89 -27.91
N SER A 297 -31.53 -42.67 -27.85
CA SER A 297 -30.51 -42.74 -26.79
C SER A 297 -29.83 -41.39 -26.50
N PRO A 298 -29.42 -41.12 -25.25
CA PRO A 298 -28.30 -40.24 -24.98
C PRO A 298 -27.03 -41.06 -24.70
N ASP A 299 -26.02 -40.86 -25.55
CA ASP A 299 -24.64 -41.34 -25.37
C ASP A 299 -24.02 -40.72 -24.11
N ILE A 300 -23.59 -41.60 -23.19
CA ILE A 300 -22.72 -41.29 -22.06
C ILE A 300 -21.36 -41.90 -22.37
N ALA A 301 -20.46 -41.13 -22.99
CA ALA A 301 -19.00 -41.28 -22.88
C ALA A 301 -18.29 -40.26 -23.79
N ALA A 302 -17.72 -39.21 -23.20
CA ALA A 302 -16.47 -38.53 -23.58
C ALA A 302 -16.51 -37.03 -23.24
N ALA A 303 -16.33 -36.69 -21.96
CA ALA A 303 -15.89 -35.35 -21.57
C ALA A 303 -14.72 -35.53 -20.60
N ARG A 304 -13.50 -35.41 -21.14
CA ARG A 304 -12.26 -35.25 -20.38
C ARG A 304 -12.38 -33.97 -19.54
N PRO A 305 -11.93 -33.93 -18.28
CA PRO A 305 -11.83 -32.67 -17.56
C PRO A 305 -10.66 -31.87 -18.15
N THR A 306 -10.98 -30.83 -18.92
CA THR A 306 -10.04 -29.77 -19.28
C THR A 306 -9.80 -28.89 -18.06
N TRP A 307 -8.56 -28.85 -17.58
CA TRP A 307 -8.10 -27.83 -16.63
C TRP A 307 -8.23 -26.45 -17.27
N PRO A 308 -8.83 -25.43 -16.62
CA PRO A 308 -8.69 -24.07 -17.11
C PRO A 308 -7.29 -23.56 -16.80
N ALA A 309 -6.44 -23.56 -17.83
CA ALA A 309 -5.32 -22.64 -17.92
C ALA A 309 -5.89 -21.24 -18.17
N ASN A 310 -5.89 -20.40 -17.12
CA ASN A 310 -5.71 -18.94 -17.18
C ASN A 310 -5.84 -18.35 -15.77
N ILE A 311 -4.72 -18.41 -15.04
CA ILE A 311 -4.42 -17.46 -13.97
C ILE A 311 -3.81 -16.25 -14.66
N GLU A 312 -4.64 -15.32 -15.14
CA GLU A 312 -4.16 -13.94 -15.41
C GLU A 312 -5.24 -12.86 -15.57
N ASP A 313 -6.54 -13.18 -15.56
CA ASP A 313 -7.57 -12.17 -15.87
C ASP A 313 -8.43 -11.67 -14.69
N ASN A 314 -7.99 -11.87 -13.44
CA ASN A 314 -8.75 -11.41 -12.25
C ASN A 314 -8.07 -10.31 -11.41
N ARG A 315 -7.15 -9.54 -12.00
CA ARG A 315 -6.53 -8.36 -11.34
C ARG A 315 -7.16 -7.01 -11.73
N LYS A 316 -8.24 -6.98 -12.53
CA LYS A 316 -8.88 -5.72 -12.97
C LYS A 316 -10.39 -5.59 -12.70
N ALA A 317 -11.01 -6.49 -11.93
CA ALA A 317 -12.46 -6.46 -11.67
C ALA A 317 -12.85 -6.34 -10.17
N GLY A 318 -11.99 -5.73 -9.33
CA GLY A 318 -12.18 -5.71 -7.88
C GLY A 318 -12.49 -4.36 -7.22
N TRP A 319 -12.42 -3.22 -7.93
CA TRP A 319 -12.36 -1.91 -7.26
C TRP A 319 -13.41 -0.86 -7.69
N THR A 320 -14.36 -1.19 -8.56
CA THR A 320 -15.34 -0.20 -9.05
C THR A 320 -16.81 -0.51 -8.76
N GLU A 321 -17.14 -1.73 -8.33
CA GLU A 321 -18.55 -2.14 -8.16
C GLU A 321 -19.10 -1.89 -6.75
N GLY A 322 -18.24 -1.94 -5.72
CA GLY A 322 -18.65 -1.70 -4.33
C GLY A 322 -19.01 -0.24 -4.02
N ILE A 323 -18.33 0.72 -4.67
CA ILE A 323 -18.51 2.16 -4.43
C ILE A 323 -19.68 2.73 -5.25
N ARG A 324 -20.03 2.13 -6.39
CA ARG A 324 -21.20 2.54 -7.19
C ARG A 324 -22.54 2.16 -6.58
N ARG A 325 -22.60 1.10 -5.77
CA ARG A 325 -23.86 0.62 -5.18
C ARG A 325 -24.37 1.51 -4.04
N TRP A 326 -23.51 2.35 -3.46
CA TRP A 326 -23.90 3.32 -2.42
C TRP A 326 -24.59 4.58 -2.96
N PHE A 327 -24.35 4.96 -4.23
CA PHE A 327 -24.91 6.19 -4.83
C PHE A 327 -26.27 6.03 -5.55
N SER A 328 -26.88 4.84 -5.55
CA SER A 328 -28.06 4.53 -6.38
C SER A 328 -29.38 4.31 -5.61
N ARG A 329 -29.51 4.84 -4.39
CA ARG A 329 -30.81 4.92 -3.71
C ARG A 329 -31.15 6.36 -3.35
N LYS A 330 -31.79 7.05 -4.30
CA LYS A 330 -32.73 8.13 -4.02
C LYS A 330 -34.15 7.57 -4.09
N PRO A 331 -35.10 8.07 -3.29
CA PRO A 331 -36.41 8.40 -3.85
C PRO A 331 -36.32 9.66 -4.72
#